data_AF-A0A1E7JK19-F1
#
_entry.id   AF-A0A1E7JK19-F1
#
_cell.length_a   1.000
_cell.length_b   1.000
_cell.length_c   1.000
_cell.angle_alpha   90.00
_cell.angle_beta   90.00
_cell.angle_gamma   90.00
#
_symmetry.space_group_name_H-M   'P 1'
#
loop_
_entity.id
_entity.type
_entity.pdbx_description
1 polymer ?
#
loop_
_entity_poly.entity_id
_entity_poly.type
_entity_poly.pdbx_seq_one_letter_code
_entity_poly.pdbx_strand_id
1 'polypeptide(L)' 'MTPTSRGWRIDRVPAKPVRRAEDGRVSVPLWLLRDGVYHSDLDLHLSPSEAELLHAQLSHALDDGTPVPPQWSAP' A
#
# COMPACT_ATOMS: atom_id res chain seq x y z
N MET A 1 22.50 -8.01 -3.94
CA MET A 1 22.36 -7.28 -5.22
C MET A 1 20.88 -7.28 -5.57
N THR A 2 20.17 -6.18 -5.36
CA THR A 2 18.78 -6.05 -5.83
C THR A 2 18.80 -6.08 -7.36
N PRO A 3 18.01 -6.95 -8.02
CA PRO A 3 17.94 -6.96 -9.47
C PRO A 3 17.51 -5.56 -9.92
N THR A 4 18.32 -4.91 -10.75
CA THR A 4 17.94 -3.65 -11.40
C THR A 4 16.72 -3.97 -12.26
N SER A 5 15.54 -3.66 -11.75
CA SER A 5 14.27 -3.89 -12.43
C SER A 5 14.31 -3.03 -13.70
N ARG A 6 14.53 -3.64 -14.87
CA ARG A 6 14.42 -2.94 -16.14
C ARG A 6 12.94 -2.64 -16.39
N GLY A 7 12.62 -1.41 -16.79
CA GLY A 7 11.26 -0.96 -17.07
C GLY A 7 10.68 0.00 -16.02
N TRP A 8 9.37 0.27 -16.15
CA TRP A 8 8.63 1.13 -15.23
C TRP A 8 8.27 0.36 -13.96
N ARG A 9 8.36 1.03 -12.81
CA ARG A 9 7.94 0.51 -11.50
C ARG A 9 7.19 1.59 -10.73
N ILE A 10 6.23 1.17 -9.90
CA ILE A 10 5.53 2.05 -8.97
C ILE A 10 5.87 1.58 -7.56
N ASP A 11 6.36 2.49 -6.72
CA ASP A 11 6.64 2.24 -5.31
C ASP A 11 5.82 3.17 -4.41
N ARG A 12 5.67 2.79 -3.14
CA ARG A 12 5.22 3.74 -2.11
C ARG A 12 6.32 4.74 -1.83
N VAL A 13 5.95 6.02 -1.69
CA VAL A 13 6.89 7.02 -1.21
C VAL A 13 7.20 6.74 0.26
N PRO A 14 8.47 6.49 0.63
CA PRO A 14 8.84 6.32 2.03
C PRO A 14 8.41 7.53 2.85
N ALA A 15 7.90 7.30 4.06
CA ALA A 15 7.49 8.32 5.02
C ALA A 15 6.34 9.26 4.62
N LYS A 16 5.73 9.16 3.42
CA LYS A 16 4.50 9.90 3.09
C LYS A 16 3.26 9.09 3.48
N PRO A 17 2.46 9.55 4.48
CA PRO A 17 1.26 8.85 4.88
C PRO A 17 0.20 8.88 3.77
N VAL A 18 -0.73 7.92 3.82
CA VAL A 18 -2.00 8.02 3.10
C VAL A 18 -2.79 9.20 3.67
N ARG A 19 -3.44 9.97 2.81
CA ARG A 19 -4.13 11.21 3.20
C ARG A 19 -5.58 11.18 2.74
N ARG A 20 -6.45 11.88 3.45
CA ARG A 20 -7.79 12.22 2.95
C ARG A 20 -7.72 13.61 2.32
N ALA A 21 -8.12 13.72 1.07
CA ALA A 21 -8.17 14.98 0.34
C ALA A 21 -9.45 15.76 0.67
N GLU A 22 -9.48 17.04 0.30
CA GLU A 22 -10.60 17.95 0.57
C GLU A 22 -11.91 17.50 -0.10
N ASP A 23 -11.81 16.82 -1.25
CA ASP A 23 -12.93 16.22 -1.98
C ASP A 23 -13.46 14.93 -1.34
N GLY A 24 -12.90 14.53 -0.19
CA GLY A 24 -13.27 13.33 0.55
C GLY A 24 -12.64 12.04 0.04
N ARG A 25 -11.89 12.07 -1.07
CA ARG A 25 -11.14 10.91 -1.59
C ARG A 25 -9.92 10.61 -0.73
N VAL A 26 -9.44 9.38 -0.83
CA VAL A 26 -8.19 8.93 -0.22
C VAL A 26 -7.08 9.07 -1.27
N SER A 27 -6.02 9.79 -0.95
CA SER A 27 -4.81 9.91 -1.77
C SER A 27 -3.68 9.06 -1.19
N VAL A 28 -3.11 8.21 -2.02
CA VAL A 28 -1.95 7.37 -1.71
C VAL A 28 -0.76 7.88 -2.53
N PRO A 29 0.24 8.52 -1.89
CA PRO A 29 1.43 8.99 -2.61
C PRO A 29 2.31 7.86 -3.11
N LEU A 30 2.74 7.93 -4.37
CA LEU A 30 3.52 6.92 -5.07
C LEU A 30 4.71 7.55 -5.80
N TRP A 31 5.74 6.75 -6.04
CA TRP A 31 6.83 7.06 -6.95
C TRP A 31 6.67 6.27 -8.22
N LEU A 32 6.86 6.95 -9.35
CA LEU A 32 7.15 6.31 -10.63
C LEU A 32 8.67 6.23 -10.78
N LEU A 33 9.17 5.03 -11.03
CA LEU A 33 10.58 4.78 -11.31
C LEU A 33 10.74 4.20 -12.72
N ARG A 34 11.83 4.56 -13.38
CA ARG A 34 12.26 3.95 -14.64
C ARG A 34 13.65 3.37 -14.47
N ASP A 35 13.79 2.07 -14.72
CA ASP A 35 15.08 1.36 -14.64
C ASP A 35 15.76 1.55 -13.26
N GLY A 36 14.94 1.61 -12.20
CA GLY A 36 15.38 1.82 -10.82
C GLY A 36 15.64 3.27 -10.41
N VAL A 37 15.51 4.23 -11.33
CA VAL A 37 15.72 5.67 -11.08
C VAL A 37 14.37 6.36 -10.87
N TYR A 38 14.27 7.21 -9.85
CA TYR A 38 13.10 8.06 -9.62
C TYR A 38 12.82 8.91 -10.87
N HIS A 39 11.56 8.92 -11.31
CA HIS A 39 11.10 9.72 -12.43
C HIS A 39 10.15 10.83 -11.97
N SER A 40 9.11 10.50 -11.19
CA SER A 40 8.12 11.47 -10.71
C SER A 40 7.33 10.97 -9.51
N ASP A 41 6.81 11.91 -8.71
CA ASP A 41 5.74 11.66 -7.75
C ASP A 41 4.40 11.46 -8.49
N LEU A 42 3.55 10.58 -7.97
CA LEU A 42 2.18 10.30 -8.43
C LEU A 42 1.26 10.18 -7.21
N ASP A 43 -0.03 10.47 -7.36
CA ASP A 43 -1.03 10.17 -6.34
C ASP A 43 -2.09 9.22 -6.89
N LEU A 44 -2.31 8.09 -6.21
CA LEU A 44 -3.46 7.23 -6.47
C LEU A 44 -4.66 7.74 -5.67
N HIS A 45 -5.68 8.22 -6.37
CA HIS A 45 -6.91 8.74 -5.77
C HIS A 45 -8.02 7.70 -5.76
N LEU A 46 -8.40 7.25 -4.57
CA LEU A 46 -9.47 6.30 -4.34
C LEU A 46 -10.69 7.02 -3.77
N SER A 47 -11.87 6.65 -4.24
CA SER A 47 -13.10 6.94 -3.50
C SER A 47 -13.08 6.23 -2.13
N PRO A 48 -13.94 6.63 -1.18
CA PRO A 48 -14.03 5.95 0.12
C PRO A 48 -14.27 4.44 0.01
N SER A 49 -15.18 4.00 -0.88
CA SER A 49 -15.49 2.58 -1.06
C SER A 49 -14.34 1.79 -1.69
N GLU A 50 -13.61 2.38 -2.64
CA GLU A 50 -12.40 1.76 -3.21
C GLU A 50 -11.29 1.62 -2.16
N ALA A 51 -11.15 2.62 -1.28
CA ALA A 51 -10.17 2.58 -0.19
C ALA A 51 -10.52 1.51 0.87
N GLU A 52 -11.79 1.38 1.23
CA GLU A 52 -12.26 0.33 2.14
C GLU A 52 -12.05 -1.07 1.57
N LEU A 53 -12.35 -1.26 0.27
CA LEU A 53 -12.11 -2.52 -0.42
C LEU A 53 -10.61 -2.87 -0.44
N LEU A 54 -9.75 -1.91 -0.78
CA LEU A 54 -8.31 -2.11 -0.78
C LEU A 54 -7.78 -2.43 0.62
N HIS A 55 -8.28 -1.75 1.65
CA HIS A 55 -7.94 -2.05 3.04
C HIS A 55 -8.28 -3.50 3.42
N ALA A 56 -9.50 -3.97 3.10
CA ALA A 56 -9.91 -5.34 3.39
C ALA A 56 -9.02 -6.38 2.69
N GLN A 57 -8.69 -6.14 1.42
CA GLN A 57 -7.77 -7.01 0.66
C GLN A 57 -6.36 -7.02 1.26
N LEU A 58 -5.85 -5.86 1.68
CA LEU A 58 -4.55 -5.75 2.34
C LEU A 58 -4.54 -6.47 3.69
N SER A 59 -5.55 -6.26 4.53
CA SER A 59 -5.69 -6.98 5.80
C SER A 59 -5.70 -8.49 5.58
N HIS A 60 -6.50 -8.97 4.63
CA HIS A 60 -6.57 -10.40 4.33
C HIS A 60 -5.21 -10.97 3.89
N ALA A 61 -4.51 -10.28 2.98
CA ALA A 61 -3.19 -10.71 2.52
C ALA A 61 -2.12 -10.69 3.63
N LEU A 62 -2.26 -9.80 4.61
CA LEU A 62 -1.37 -9.72 5.77
C LEU A 62 -1.68 -10.82 6.81
N ASP A 63 -2.94 -11.22 6.94
CA ASP A 63 -3.38 -12.25 7.88
C ASP A 63 -2.96 -13.68 7.45
N ASP A 64 -2.74 -13.93 6.16
CA ASP A 64 -2.29 -15.23 5.61
C ASP A 64 -0.85 -15.64 6.05
N GLY A 65 -0.19 -14.87 6.93
CA GLY A 65 1.20 -15.05 7.35
C GLY A 65 1.46 -15.68 8.73
N THR A 66 0.48 -15.83 9.63
CA THR A 66 0.63 -16.60 10.90
C THR A 66 -0.73 -16.82 11.56
N PRO A 67 -1.10 -18.05 11.97
CA PRO A 67 -2.30 -18.27 12.75
C PRO A 67 -2.10 -17.65 14.14
N VAL A 68 -3.02 -16.79 14.58
CA VAL A 68 -3.18 -16.46 16.00
C VAL A 68 -3.68 -17.74 16.68
N PRO A 69 -2.88 -18.43 17.51
CA PRO A 69 -3.44 -19.51 18.31
C PRO A 69 -4.47 -18.89 19.26
N PRO A 70 -5.65 -19.49 19.44
CA PRO A 70 -6.62 -18.99 20.39
C PRO A 70 -5.98 -18.94 21.78
N GLN A 71 -5.89 -17.74 22.35
CA GLN A 71 -5.55 -17.53 23.75
C GLN A 71 -6.76 -17.89 24.63
N TRP A 72 -7.14 -19.15 24.60
CA TRP A 72 -7.92 -19.76 25.66
C TRP A 72 -7.17 -21.02 26.07
N SER A 73 -6.72 -21.01 27.32
CA SER A 73 -6.64 -22.21 28.12
C SER A 73 -7.08 -21.80 29.52
N ALA A 74 -8.31 -22.21 29.83
CA ALA A 74 -8.80 -22.49 31.18
C ALA A 74 -7.81 -23.37 31.96
N PRO A 75 -7.90 -23.44 33.31
CA PRO A 75 -9.06 -23.13 34.16
C PRO A 75 -8.94 -21.90 35.06
#